data_AF-F0B7P9-F1
#
_entry.id   AF-F0B7P9-F1
#
_cell.length_a   1.000
_cell.length_b   1.000
_cell.length_c   1.000
_cell.angle_alpha   90.00
_cell.angle_beta   90.00
_cell.angle_gamma   90.00
#
_symmetry.space_group_name_H-M   'P 1'
#
loop_
_entity.id
_entity.type
_entity.pdbx_description
1 polymer ?
#
loop_
_entity_poly.entity_id
_entity_poly.type
_entity_poly.pdbx_seq_one_letter_code
_entity_poly.pdbx_strand_id
1 'polypeptide(L)' 'MPSLLRDLEDLLAAWQAEAHTFDACNMPASALAVRDCHRRLTALMGTHALTPSTPDPASAASEHATSAAAL' A
#
# COMPACT_ATOMS: atom_id res chain seq x y z
N MET A 1 -7.71 -4.48 7.96
CA MET A 1 -6.45 -5.02 8.53
C MET A 1 -5.55 -3.85 8.93
N PRO A 2 -5.64 -3.36 10.18
CA PRO A 2 -4.85 -2.21 10.65
C PRO A 2 -3.36 -2.51 10.83
N SER A 3 -2.98 -3.79 10.95
CA SER A 3 -1.58 -4.21 11.17
C SER A 3 -0.69 -3.89 9.97
N LEU A 4 -1.14 -4.19 8.75
CA LEU A 4 -0.36 -3.98 7.52
C LEU A 4 -0.01 -2.51 7.28
N LEU A 5 -0.94 -1.60 7.59
CA LEU A 5 -0.71 -0.16 7.40
C LEU A 5 0.36 0.33 8.37
N ARG A 6 0.32 -0.13 9.63
CA ARG A 6 1.36 0.16 10.62
C ARG A 6 2.70 -0.47 10.26
N ASP A 7 2.71 -1.72 9.78
CA ASP A 7 3.94 -2.38 9.31
C ASP A 7 4.58 -1.62 8.12
N LEU A 8 3.76 -1.03 7.25
CA LEU A 8 4.24 -0.16 6.16
C LEU A 8 4.80 1.18 6.67
N GLU A 9 4.16 1.80 7.67
CA GLU A 9 4.67 3.03 8.30
C GLU A 9 6.03 2.79 8.97
N ASP A 10 6.19 1.65 9.67
CA ASP A 10 7.46 1.25 10.28
C ASP A 10 8.53 0.99 9.20
N LEU A 11 8.16 0.36 8.08
CA LEU A 11 9.06 0.15 6.94
C LEU A 11 9.50 1.48 6.31
N LEU A 12 8.60 2.45 6.17
CA LEU A 12 8.92 3.79 5.66
C LEU A 12 9.93 4.50 6.58
N ALA A 13 9.72 4.43 7.91
CA ALA A 13 10.64 4.99 8.88
C ALA A 13 12.04 4.33 8.80
N ALA A 14 12.09 3.01 8.65
CA ALA A 14 13.34 2.27 8.47
C ALA A 14 14.08 2.68 7.18
N TRP A 15 13.37 2.81 6.06
CA TRP A 15 13.95 3.25 4.79
C TRP A 15 14.48 4.68 4.85
N GLN A 16 13.85 5.57 5.61
CA GLN A 16 14.37 6.91 5.79
C GLN A 16 15.70 6.90 6.55
N ALA A 17 15.83 6.08 7.59
CA ALA A 17 17.11 5.88 8.29
C ALA A 17 18.19 5.30 7.36
N GLU A 18 17.82 4.37 6.48
CA GLU A 18 18.75 3.78 5.52
C GLU A 18 19.20 4.77 4.42
N ALA A 19 18.32 5.66 3.96
CA ALA A 19 18.70 6.77 3.08
C ALA A 19 19.72 7.71 3.74
N HIS A 20 19.59 7.98 5.04
CA HIS A 20 20.60 8.74 5.80
C HIS A 20 21.94 8.01 5.88
N THR A 21 21.94 6.68 6.01
CA THR A 21 23.15 5.87 5.92
C THR A 21 23.81 5.99 4.55
N PHE A 22 23.03 5.92 3.46
CA PHE A 22 23.58 6.10 2.11
C PHE A 22 24.16 7.51 1.89
N ASP A 23 23.50 8.55 2.42
CA ASP A 23 24.03 9.92 2.40
C ASP A 23 25.38 10.00 3.16
N ALA A 24 25.47 9.38 4.35
CA ALA A 24 26.70 9.34 5.15
C ALA A 24 27.83 8.54 4.49
N CYS A 25 27.49 7.49 3.73
CA CYS A 25 28.43 6.70 2.94
C CYS A 25 28.78 7.34 1.58
N ASN A 26 28.33 8.58 1.32
CA ASN A 26 28.59 9.30 0.08
C ASN A 26 28.06 8.56 -1.17
N MET A 27 26.90 7.89 -1.03
CA MET A 27 26.20 7.16 -2.09
C MET A 27 24.90 7.88 -2.49
N PRO A 28 24.98 9.03 -3.17
CA PRO A 28 23.82 9.90 -3.42
C PRO A 28 22.77 9.26 -4.35
N ALA A 29 23.19 8.41 -5.29
CA ALA A 29 22.26 7.70 -6.18
C ALA A 29 21.38 6.70 -5.41
N SER A 30 21.97 5.95 -4.47
CA SER A 30 21.24 5.01 -3.61
C SER A 30 20.29 5.76 -2.67
N ALA A 31 20.76 6.84 -2.04
CA ALA A 31 19.93 7.68 -1.18
C ALA A 31 18.72 8.28 -1.94
N LEU A 32 18.94 8.74 -3.18
CA LEU A 32 17.87 9.25 -4.04
C LEU A 32 16.87 8.15 -4.42
N ALA A 33 17.33 6.96 -4.78
CA ALA A 33 16.46 5.84 -5.11
C ALA A 33 15.56 5.45 -3.93
N VAL A 34 16.12 5.38 -2.72
CA VAL A 34 15.36 5.06 -1.50
C VAL A 34 14.34 6.16 -1.19
N ARG A 35 14.72 7.44 -1.30
CA ARG A 35 13.81 8.58 -1.12
C ARG A 35 12.66 8.58 -2.13
N ASP A 36 12.92 8.23 -3.39
CA ASP A 36 11.88 8.15 -4.41
C ASP A 36 10.89 7.00 -4.14
N CYS A 37 11.42 5.82 -3.79
CA CYS A 37 10.60 4.69 -3.36
C CYS A 37 9.72 5.04 -2.15
N HIS A 38 10.30 5.68 -1.13
CA HIS A 38 9.58 6.16 0.06
C HIS A 38 8.44 7.12 -0.33
N ARG A 39 8.72 8.11 -1.18
CA ARG A 39 7.71 9.08 -1.65
C ARG A 39 6.55 8.40 -2.39
N ARG A 40 6.86 7.47 -3.29
CA ARG A 40 5.85 6.74 -4.08
C ARG A 40 4.97 5.87 -3.20
N LEU A 41 5.56 5.15 -2.25
CA LEU A 41 4.81 4.30 -1.33
C LEU A 41 3.91 5.13 -0.40
N THR A 42 4.41 6.25 0.13
CA THR A 42 3.62 7.18 0.95
C THR A 42 2.41 7.72 0.17
N ALA A 43 2.59 8.12 -1.09
CA ALA A 43 1.49 8.59 -1.94
C ALA A 43 0.45 7.48 -2.19
N LEU A 44 0.90 6.25 -2.40
CA LEU A 44 0.02 5.09 -2.60
C LEU A 44 -0.79 4.79 -1.33
N MET A 45 -0.15 4.80 -0.16
CA MET A 45 -0.83 4.65 1.13
C MET A 45 -1.87 5.74 1.38
N GLY A 46 -1.53 7.01 1.10
CA GLY A 46 -2.47 8.12 1.21
C GLY A 46 -3.70 7.95 0.31
N THR A 47 -3.50 7.45 -0.91
CA THR A 47 -4.60 7.16 -1.85
C THR A 47 -5.53 6.07 -1.30
N HIS A 48 -4.98 5.01 -0.72
CA HIS A 48 -5.75 3.91 -0.10
C HIS A 48 -6.40 4.30 1.23
N ALA A 49 -5.80 5.20 2.00
CA ALA A 49 -6.40 5.74 3.21
C ALA A 49 -7.59 6.68 2.92
N LEU A 50 -7.58 7.35 1.77
CA LEU A 50 -8.62 8.28 1.31
C LEU A 50 -9.73 7.62 0.48
N THR A 51 -9.52 6.40 -0.02
CA THR A 51 -10.58 5.63 -0.68
C THR A 51 -11.34 4.84 0.38
N PRO A 52 -12.55 5.26 0.81
CA PRO A 52 -13.48 4.28 1.34
C PRO A 52 -13.64 3.23 0.24
N SER A 53 -13.44 1.96 0.57
CA SER A 53 -13.88 0.87 -0.30
C SER A 53 -15.37 1.07 -0.53
N THR A 54 -15.73 1.76 -1.61
CA THR A 54 -17.06 1.66 -2.18
C THR A 54 -17.17 0.19 -2.58
N PRO A 55 -18.02 -0.61 -1.91
CA PRO A 55 -18.22 -1.99 -2.33
C PRO A 55 -18.67 -1.96 -3.79
N ASP A 56 -17.87 -2.58 -4.63
CA ASP A 56 -18.19 -2.76 -6.03
C ASP A 56 -19.49 -3.58 -6.13
N PRO A 57 -20.59 -3.03 -6.69
CA PRO A 57 -21.86 -3.74 -6.78
C PRO A 57 -21.82 -4.90 -7.78
N ALA A 58 -20.75 -5.09 -8.56
CA ALA A 58 -20.64 -6.22 -9.49
C ALA A 58 -20.28 -7.53 -8.78
N SER A 59 -19.73 -7.48 -7.56
CA SER A 59 -19.41 -8.69 -6.80
C SER A 59 -20.60 -9.30 -6.04
N ALA A 60 -21.76 -8.61 -5.98
CA ALA A 60 -23.00 -9.14 -5.38
C ALA A 60 -23.90 -9.87 -6.39
N ALA A 61 -23.60 -9.82 -7.69
CA ALA A 61 -24.42 -10.45 -8.72
C ALA A 61 -24.10 -11.94 -8.95
N SER A 62 -22.98 -12.45 -8.44
CA SER A 62 -22.53 -13.83 -8.71
C SER A 62 -22.95 -14.87 -7.68
N GLU A 63 -23.72 -14.52 -6.64
CA GLU A 63 -24.15 -15.47 -5.59
C GLU A 63 -25.62 -15.92 -5.69
N HIS A 64 -26.40 -15.46 -6.68
CA HIS A 64 -27.83 -15.81 -6.79
C HIS A 64 -28.20 -16.70 -7.99
N ALA A 65 -27.23 -17.29 -8.68
CA ALA A 65 -27.48 -18.19 -9.82
C ALA A 65 -27.16 -19.65 -9.48
N THR A 66 -27.60 -20.14 -8.32
CA THR A 66 -27.85 -21.56 -8.12
C THR A 66 -28.91 -21.76 -7.06
N SER A 67 -29.94 -22.52 -7.42
CA SER A 67 -30.91 -23.22 -6.57
C SER A 67 -32.39 -22.90 -6.89
N ALA A 68 -33.07 -23.96 -7.33
CA ALA A 68 -34.51 -24.19 -7.33
C ALA A 68 -35.38 -23.63 -8.48
N ALA A 69 -35.32 -24.30 -9.64
CA ALA A 69 -36.50 -24.52 -10.47
C ALA A 69 -36.60 -26.03 -10.81
N ALA A 70 -37.19 -26.79 -9.91
CA ALA A 70 -37.67 -28.14 -10.17
C ALA A 70 -38.81 -28.47 -9.20
N LEU A 71 -40.02 -28.03 -9.54
CA LEU A 71 -41.29 -28.63 -9.15
C LEU A 71 -42.25 -28.50 -10.34
#